data_AF-A0A9E4D1A1-F1
#
_entry.id   AF-A0A9E4D1A1-F1
#
_cell.length_a   1.000
_cell.length_b   1.000
_cell.length_c   1.000
_cell.angle_alpha   90.00
_cell.angle_beta   90.00
_cell.angle_gamma   90.00
#
_symmetry.space_group_name_H-M   'P 1'
#
loop_
_entity.id
_entity.type
_entity.pdbx_description
1 polymer ?
#
loop_
_entity_poly.entity_id
_entity_poly.type
_entity_poly.pdbx_seq_one_letter_code
_entity_poly.pdbx_strand_id
1 'polypeptide(L)'
;ARLPKELMLFTKNMIFLSSMIGRLAPDIDLIAEIQSIAMHFAMRHGAKLAVDSGIAVDPNMIDMTGVKASMGVESEVESMTWAELRARREIIIKRMGGR
;
A
#
# COMPACT_ATOMS: atom_id res chain seq x y z
N ALA A 1 21.11 14.54 5.27
CA ALA A 1 21.19 13.60 6.41
C ALA A 1 21.24 12.17 5.87
N ARG A 2 22.09 11.29 6.41
CA ARG A 2 22.15 9.88 5.99
C ARG A 2 21.08 9.09 6.76
N LEU A 3 20.24 8.32 6.06
CA LEU A 3 19.28 7.43 6.70
C LEU A 3 20.00 6.40 7.58
N PRO A 4 19.50 6.12 8.80
CA PRO A 4 19.93 4.97 9.61
C PRO A 4 19.90 3.66 8.82
N LYS A 5 20.80 2.72 9.17
CA LYS A 5 20.96 1.46 8.42
C LYS A 5 19.68 0.62 8.45
N GLU A 6 18.99 0.63 9.57
CA GLU A 6 17.75 -0.10 9.84
C GLU A 6 16.64 0.40 8.93
N LEU A 7 16.50 1.72 8.80
CA LEU A 7 15.53 2.33 7.90
C LEU A 7 15.86 2.06 6.43
N MET A 8 17.15 2.05 6.07
CA MET A 8 17.56 1.68 4.72
C MET A 8 17.24 0.21 4.39
N LEU A 9 17.44 -0.71 5.34
CA LEU A 9 17.05 -2.12 5.17
C LEU A 9 15.54 -2.27 5.01
N PHE A 10 14.75 -1.55 5.82
CA PHE A 10 13.31 -1.51 5.68
C PHE A 10 12.88 -1.05 4.28
N THR A 11 13.40 0.09 3.81
CA THR A 11 13.11 0.61 2.47
C THR A 11 13.50 -0.40 1.38
N LYS A 12 14.67 -1.05 1.51
CA LYS A 12 15.10 -2.08 0.55
C LYS A 12 14.12 -3.24 0.51
N ASN A 13 13.67 -3.71 1.67
CA ASN A 13 12.71 -4.81 1.76
C ASN A 13 11.36 -4.44 1.13
N MET A 14 10.88 -3.21 1.35
CA MET A 14 9.62 -2.73 0.75
C MET A 14 9.71 -2.61 -0.78
N ILE A 15 10.82 -2.07 -1.30
CA ILE A 15 11.08 -2.00 -2.75
C ILE A 15 11.15 -3.40 -3.35
N PHE A 16 11.86 -4.33 -2.70
CA PHE A 16 11.94 -5.71 -3.14
C PHE A 16 10.55 -6.37 -3.21
N LEU A 17 9.76 -6.26 -2.13
CA LEU A 17 8.43 -6.84 -2.06
C LEU A 17 7.52 -6.31 -3.19
N SER A 18 7.51 -4.99 -3.41
CA SER A 18 6.73 -4.38 -4.50
C SER A 18 7.15 -4.90 -5.89
N SER A 19 8.46 -5.08 -6.10
CA SER A 19 9.01 -5.60 -7.35
C SER A 19 8.71 -7.10 -7.56
N MET A 20 8.54 -7.84 -6.47
CA MET A 20 8.16 -9.25 -6.52
C MET A 20 6.67 -9.44 -6.75
N ILE A 21 5.82 -8.67 -6.07
CA ILE A 21 4.36 -8.65 -6.30
C ILE A 21 4.09 -8.38 -7.79
N GLY A 22 4.75 -7.38 -8.36
CA GLY A 22 4.57 -7.06 -9.77
C GLY A 22 5.07 -8.11 -10.77
N ARG A 23 5.81 -9.12 -10.34
CA ARG A 23 6.27 -10.22 -11.18
C ARG A 23 5.50 -11.52 -10.93
N LEU A 24 5.17 -11.81 -9.68
CA LEU A 24 4.59 -13.08 -9.26
C LEU A 24 3.07 -13.03 -9.12
N ALA A 25 2.49 -11.86 -8.86
CA ALA A 25 1.06 -11.68 -8.65
C ALA A 25 0.57 -10.39 -9.33
N PRO A 26 0.72 -10.26 -10.67
CA PRO A 26 0.34 -9.05 -11.39
C PRO A 26 -1.17 -8.75 -11.30
N ASP A 27 -1.98 -9.80 -11.15
CA ASP A 27 -3.44 -9.74 -11.14
C ASP A 27 -4.03 -9.62 -9.73
N ILE A 28 -3.18 -9.44 -8.70
CA ILE A 28 -3.66 -9.24 -7.33
C ILE A 28 -4.44 -7.93 -7.23
N ASP A 29 -5.62 -7.97 -6.60
CA ASP A 29 -6.37 -6.76 -6.27
C ASP A 29 -5.73 -6.07 -5.06
N LEU A 30 -5.09 -4.93 -5.30
CA LEU A 30 -4.37 -4.18 -4.27
C LEU A 30 -5.32 -3.56 -3.24
N ILE A 31 -6.53 -3.17 -3.65
CA ILE A 31 -7.49 -2.54 -2.74
C ILE A 31 -7.97 -3.59 -1.73
N ALA A 32 -8.40 -4.75 -2.24
CA ALA A 32 -8.82 -5.87 -1.41
C ALA A 32 -7.70 -6.39 -0.51
N GLU A 33 -6.47 -6.52 -1.03
CA GLU A 33 -5.34 -7.04 -0.27
C GLU A 33 -4.93 -6.11 0.87
N ILE A 34 -4.91 -4.79 0.66
CA ILE A 34 -4.62 -3.82 1.73
C ILE A 34 -5.66 -3.95 2.85
N GLN A 35 -6.94 -4.06 2.52
CA GLN A 35 -8.01 -4.23 3.49
C GLN A 35 -7.86 -5.55 4.26
N SER A 36 -7.52 -6.64 3.56
CA SER A 36 -7.26 -7.96 4.17
C SER A 36 -6.11 -7.92 5.17
N ILE A 37 -4.96 -7.34 4.77
CA ILE A 37 -3.78 -7.20 5.64
C ILE A 37 -4.11 -6.34 6.86
N ALA A 38 -4.82 -5.23 6.67
CA ALA A 38 -5.24 -4.35 7.75
C ALA A 38 -6.11 -5.05 8.77
N MET A 39 -7.14 -5.76 8.29
CA MET A 39 -8.03 -6.56 9.11
C MET A 39 -7.25 -7.62 9.89
N HIS A 40 -6.38 -8.37 9.22
CA HIS A 40 -5.52 -9.36 9.87
C HIS A 40 -4.65 -8.76 10.97
N PHE A 41 -4.04 -7.61 10.70
CA PHE A 41 -3.17 -6.93 11.64
C PHE A 41 -3.95 -6.40 12.86
N ALA A 42 -5.10 -5.78 12.65
CA ALA A 42 -5.97 -5.32 13.73
C ALA A 42 -6.46 -6.49 14.60
N MET A 43 -6.88 -7.61 13.99
CA MET A 43 -7.31 -8.79 14.74
C MET A 43 -6.17 -9.43 15.54
N ARG A 44 -4.98 -9.54 14.96
CA ARG A 44 -3.85 -10.26 15.58
C ARG A 44 -3.08 -9.41 16.59
N HIS A 45 -2.95 -8.11 16.32
CA HIS A 45 -2.06 -7.22 17.05
C HIS A 45 -2.77 -6.01 17.67
N GLY A 46 -4.04 -5.76 17.35
CA GLY A 46 -4.77 -4.56 17.80
C GLY A 46 -4.81 -4.39 19.31
N ALA A 47 -5.04 -5.46 20.08
CA ALA A 47 -5.04 -5.39 21.54
C ALA A 47 -3.68 -4.96 22.11
N LYS A 48 -2.59 -5.49 21.57
CA LYS A 48 -1.24 -5.12 21.99
C LYS A 48 -0.90 -3.68 21.59
N LEU A 49 -1.23 -3.30 20.36
CA LEU A 49 -0.99 -1.94 19.86
C LEU A 49 -1.80 -0.90 20.62
N ALA A 50 -3.02 -1.23 21.05
CA ALA A 50 -3.85 -0.34 21.84
C ALA A 50 -3.26 -0.06 23.21
N VAL A 51 -2.69 -1.08 23.86
CA VAL A 51 -1.96 -0.93 25.13
C VAL A 51 -0.68 -0.13 24.92
N ASP A 52 0.13 -0.48 23.92
CA ASP A 52 1.45 0.12 23.70
C ASP A 52 1.36 1.60 23.22
N SER A 53 0.34 1.91 22.41
CA SER A 53 0.19 3.23 21.76
C SER A 53 -0.83 4.14 22.44
N GLY A 54 -1.69 3.60 23.33
CA GLY A 54 -2.80 4.33 23.94
C GLY A 54 -3.94 4.69 22.97
N ILE A 55 -3.94 4.13 21.76
CA ILE A 55 -4.91 4.41 20.70
C ILE A 55 -5.76 3.15 20.48
N ALA A 56 -7.09 3.29 20.49
CA ALA A 56 -7.95 2.18 20.11
C ALA A 56 -7.70 1.78 18.64
N VAL A 57 -7.28 0.53 18.41
CA VAL A 57 -7.04 -0.02 17.08
C VAL A 57 -8.29 -0.75 16.62
N ASP A 58 -8.96 -0.22 15.59
CA ASP A 58 -10.13 -0.82 14.96
C ASP A 58 -9.79 -1.25 13.53
N PRO A 59 -10.24 -2.42 13.05
CA PRO A 59 -10.05 -2.83 11.66
C PRO A 59 -10.54 -1.84 10.59
N ASN A 60 -11.54 -1.02 10.92
CA ASN A 60 -12.12 0.01 10.04
C ASN A 60 -11.39 1.36 10.12
N MET A 61 -10.29 1.46 10.87
CA MET A 61 -9.53 2.71 11.01
C MET A 61 -8.80 3.12 9.73
N ILE A 62 -8.72 2.25 8.73
CA ILE A 62 -8.09 2.58 7.45
C ILE A 62 -9.04 3.40 6.59
N ASP A 63 -8.61 4.62 6.29
CA ASP A 63 -9.26 5.45 5.28
C ASP A 63 -8.95 4.90 3.87
N MET A 64 -9.85 4.05 3.37
CA MET A 64 -9.75 3.49 2.03
C MET A 64 -9.85 4.56 0.93
N THR A 65 -10.47 5.72 1.21
CA THR A 65 -10.51 6.84 0.27
C THR A 65 -9.12 7.45 0.10
N GLY A 66 -8.43 7.70 1.22
CA GLY A 66 -7.05 8.15 1.23
C GLY A 66 -6.09 7.15 0.56
N VAL A 67 -6.28 5.84 0.80
CA VAL A 67 -5.51 4.78 0.14
C VAL A 67 -5.69 4.83 -1.38
N LYS A 68 -6.93 4.92 -1.88
CA LYS A 68 -7.22 5.04 -3.32
C LYS A 68 -6.62 6.31 -3.91
N ALA A 69 -6.76 7.45 -3.23
CA ALA A 69 -6.17 8.71 -3.65
C ALA A 69 -4.63 8.63 -3.79
N SER A 70 -3.95 7.90 -2.89
CA SER A 70 -2.50 7.69 -2.96
C SER A 70 -2.05 6.88 -4.19
N MET A 71 -2.95 6.07 -4.76
CA MET A 71 -2.72 5.34 -6.01
C MET A 71 -3.09 6.18 -7.24
N GLY A 72 -3.64 7.38 -7.05
CA GLY A 72 -4.13 8.25 -8.12
C GLY A 72 -5.45 7.78 -8.72
N VAL A 73 -6.30 7.13 -7.92
CA VAL A 73 -7.60 6.61 -8.38
C VAL A 73 -8.73 7.21 -7.56
N GLU A 74 -9.90 7.33 -8.19
CA GLU A 74 -11.10 7.89 -7.59
C GLU A 74 -11.69 6.95 -6.53
N SER A 75 -12.53 7.48 -5.64
CA SER A 75 -13.15 6.74 -4.53
C SER A 75 -14.02 5.57 -4.99
N GLU A 76 -14.60 5.71 -6.17
CA GLU A 76 -15.57 4.80 -6.79
C GLU A 76 -14.90 3.54 -7.35
N VAL A 77 -13.56 3.54 -7.48
CA VAL A 77 -12.82 2.37 -7.98
C VAL A 77 -12.87 1.26 -6.93
N GLU A 78 -13.57 0.17 -7.24
CA GLU A 78 -13.76 -0.96 -6.32
C GLU A 78 -12.57 -1.93 -6.29
N SER A 79 -11.91 -2.12 -7.44
CA SER A 79 -10.77 -3.04 -7.58
C SER A 79 -9.65 -2.41 -8.40
N MET A 80 -8.40 -2.75 -8.09
CA MET A 80 -7.23 -2.27 -8.82
C MET A 80 -6.14 -3.33 -8.83
N THR A 81 -5.79 -3.85 -10.01
CA THR A 81 -4.67 -4.79 -10.09
C THR A 81 -3.31 -4.08 -10.08
N TRP A 82 -2.25 -4.81 -9.73
CA TRP A 82 -0.89 -4.27 -9.81
C TRP A 82 -0.48 -3.95 -11.26
N ALA A 83 -0.85 -4.81 -12.21
CA ALA A 83 -0.60 -4.57 -13.63
C ALA A 83 -1.26 -3.28 -14.14
N GLU A 84 -2.51 -3.04 -13.74
CA GLU A 84 -3.26 -1.83 -14.08
C GLU A 84 -2.64 -0.57 -13.47
N LEU A 85 -2.27 -0.61 -12.19
CA LEU A 85 -1.62 0.51 -11.52
C LEU A 85 -0.30 0.88 -12.22
N ARG A 86 0.47 -0.13 -12.64
CA ARG A 86 1.72 0.07 -13.38
C ARG A 86 1.47 0.72 -14.75
N ALA A 87 0.54 0.18 -15.54
CA ALA A 87 0.19 0.72 -16.85
C ALA A 87 -0.24 2.20 -16.75
N ARG A 88 -1.03 2.55 -15.73
CA ARG A 88 -1.43 3.94 -15.44
C ARG A 88 -0.22 4.83 -15.15
N ARG A 89 0.69 4.39 -14.28
CA ARG A 89 1.92 5.15 -13.96
C ARG A 89 2.79 5.38 -15.20
N GLU A 90 2.92 4.38 -16.07
CA GLU A 90 3.65 4.51 -17.34
C GLU A 90 3.01 5.57 -18.25
N ILE A 91 1.68 5.61 -18.34
CA ILE A 91 0.95 6.67 -19.07
C ILE A 91 1.20 8.05 -18.46
N ILE A 92 1.15 8.17 -17.13
CA ILE A 92 1.41 9.43 -16.42
C ILE A 92 2.84 9.90 -16.69
N ILE A 93 3.84 9.01 -16.57
CA ILE A 93 5.24 9.30 -16.87
C ILE A 93 5.40 9.77 -18.32
N LYS A 94 4.76 9.09 -19.29
CA LYS A 94 4.80 9.49 -20.69
C LYS A 94 4.21 10.89 -20.93
N ARG A 95 3.13 11.23 -20.22
CA ARG A 95 2.48 12.55 -20.32
C ARG A 95 3.30 13.65 -19.63
N MET A 96 3.92 13.36 -18.49
CA MET A 96 4.76 14.31 -17.75
C MET A 96 6.16 14.47 -18.34
N GLY A 97 6.68 13.44 -19.02
CA GLY A 97 7.95 13.46 -19.75
C GLY A 97 7.87 14.14 -21.13
N GLY A 98 6.74 14.75 -21.47
CA GLY A 98 6.55 15.58 -22.66
C GLY A 98 7.05 17.02 -22.49
N ARG A 99 8.27 17.20 -21.96
CA ARG A 99 9.03 18.46 -21.98
C ARG A 99 10.48 18.17 -22.29
#